data_AF-A0A7V7FNS6-F1
#
_entry.id   AF-A0A7V7FNS6-F1
#
_cell.length_a   1.000
_cell.length_b   1.000
_cell.length_c   1.000
_cell.angle_alpha   90.00
_cell.angle_beta   90.00
_cell.angle_gamma   90.00
#
_symmetry.space_group_name_H-M   'P 1'
#
loop_
_entity.id
_entity.type
_entity.pdbx_description
1 polymer ?
#
loop_
_entity_poly.entity_id
_entity_poly.type
_entity_poly.pdbx_seq_one_letter_code
_entity_poly.pdbx_strand_id
1 'polypeptide(L)'
;MAMFSPRNTQKAAITGFHRIFIPVLTLASVALAIAGAAIWVLYETAFEEKRNDMIHTAQSQARLMEAIANFDQLYSSNYPGGTEAATISQIKDAHEAYKGLGETGEFTLARVEGDRIVFILLHRHLDLDQPKPVDIDSKLAEPMRHALHGHSGSLVGLDYRGVAVLAA
;
A
#
# COMPACT_ATOMS: atom_id res chain seq x y z
N MET A 1 -60.20 30.38 -49.08
CA MET A 1 -59.11 31.01 -48.32
C MET A 1 -58.73 30.05 -47.20
N ALA A 2 -57.66 29.25 -47.39
CA ALA A 2 -57.38 28.09 -46.54
C ALA A 2 -56.62 28.49 -45.26
N MET A 3 -57.14 28.01 -44.12
CA MET A 3 -56.64 28.29 -42.76
C MET A 3 -55.45 27.37 -42.44
N PHE A 4 -54.25 27.96 -42.27
CA PHE A 4 -53.02 27.25 -41.92
C PHE A 4 -53.06 26.80 -40.44
N SER A 5 -52.92 25.50 -40.19
CA SER A 5 -52.93 24.91 -38.84
C SER A 5 -51.51 24.86 -38.24
N PRO A 6 -51.27 25.39 -37.02
CA PRO A 6 -49.93 25.51 -36.42
C PRO A 6 -49.36 24.22 -35.79
N ARG A 7 -50.01 23.06 -35.94
CA ARG A 7 -49.57 21.80 -35.29
C ARG A 7 -48.28 21.18 -35.86
N ASN A 8 -47.82 21.61 -37.04
CA ASN A 8 -46.75 20.91 -37.76
C ASN A 8 -45.32 21.36 -37.39
N THR A 9 -45.16 22.60 -36.93
CA THR A 9 -43.84 23.17 -36.56
C THR A 9 -43.34 22.67 -35.21
N GLN A 10 -44.24 22.42 -34.25
CA GLN A 10 -43.88 21.95 -32.91
C GLN A 10 -43.38 20.50 -32.90
N LYS A 11 -43.92 19.63 -33.76
CA LYS A 11 -43.45 18.23 -33.92
C LYS A 11 -42.06 18.16 -34.57
N ALA A 12 -41.77 19.02 -35.56
CA ALA A 12 -40.48 19.02 -36.25
C ALA A 12 -39.30 19.41 -35.33
N ALA A 13 -39.52 20.36 -34.41
CA ALA A 13 -38.51 20.79 -33.45
C ALA A 13 -38.12 19.69 -32.44
N ILE A 14 -39.11 18.92 -31.95
CA ILE A 14 -38.89 17.79 -31.02
C ILE A 14 -38.12 16.65 -31.71
N THR A 15 -38.42 16.34 -32.97
CA THR A 15 -37.74 15.28 -33.74
C THR A 15 -36.28 15.63 -34.07
N GLY A 16 -35.97 16.92 -34.28
CA GLY A 16 -34.60 17.40 -34.52
C GLY A 16 -33.68 17.23 -33.30
N PHE A 17 -34.22 17.49 -32.09
CA PHE A 17 -33.51 17.25 -30.84
C PHE A 17 -33.20 15.75 -30.68
N HIS A 18 -34.18 14.86 -30.80
CA HIS A 18 -33.93 13.42 -30.65
C HIS A 18 -32.90 12.83 -31.64
N ARG A 19 -32.78 13.40 -32.84
CA ARG A 19 -31.79 12.96 -33.86
C ARG A 19 -30.33 13.19 -33.45
N ILE A 20 -30.05 14.21 -32.65
CA ILE A 20 -28.68 14.55 -32.23
C ILE A 20 -28.37 13.99 -30.85
N PHE A 21 -29.37 13.91 -29.96
CA PHE A 21 -29.15 13.45 -28.59
C PHE A 21 -28.79 11.96 -28.51
N ILE A 22 -29.42 11.11 -29.31
CA ILE A 22 -29.11 9.67 -29.32
C ILE A 22 -27.64 9.41 -29.71
N PRO A 23 -27.11 9.92 -30.85
CA PRO A 23 -25.71 9.68 -31.19
C PRO A 23 -24.74 10.30 -30.18
N VAL A 24 -25.03 11.50 -29.65
CA VAL A 24 -24.20 12.13 -28.61
C VAL A 24 -24.15 11.27 -27.35
N LEU A 25 -25.30 10.75 -26.89
CA LEU A 25 -25.37 9.85 -25.74
C LEU A 25 -24.62 8.55 -26.00
N THR A 26 -24.72 7.98 -27.19
CA THR A 26 -23.97 6.76 -27.54
C THR A 26 -22.46 7.01 -27.54
N LEU A 27 -21.98 8.10 -28.14
CA LEU A 27 -20.57 8.45 -28.16
C LEU A 27 -20.04 8.75 -26.76
N ALA A 28 -20.80 9.49 -25.96
CA ALA A 28 -20.45 9.75 -24.56
C ALA A 28 -20.36 8.44 -23.76
N SER A 29 -21.30 7.51 -23.96
CA SER A 29 -21.31 6.22 -23.28
C SER A 29 -20.10 5.36 -23.68
N VAL A 30 -19.76 5.31 -24.97
CA VAL A 30 -18.59 4.58 -25.46
C VAL A 30 -17.30 5.19 -24.92
N ALA A 31 -17.18 6.52 -24.95
CA ALA A 31 -16.02 7.22 -24.40
C ALA A 31 -15.83 6.96 -22.90
N LEU A 32 -16.93 6.98 -22.13
CA LEU A 32 -16.91 6.65 -20.70
C LEU A 32 -16.53 5.20 -20.44
N ALA A 33 -17.04 4.26 -21.25
CA ALA A 33 -16.69 2.84 -21.12
C ALA A 33 -15.20 2.60 -21.40
N ILE A 34 -14.65 3.22 -22.45
CA ILE A 34 -13.23 3.12 -22.79
C ILE A 34 -12.37 3.76 -21.69
N ALA A 35 -12.74 4.95 -21.21
CA ALA A 35 -12.02 5.62 -20.14
C ALA A 35 -12.03 4.79 -18.83
N GLY A 36 -13.19 4.23 -18.48
CA GLY A 36 -13.32 3.35 -17.31
C GLY A 36 -12.46 2.10 -17.42
N ALA A 37 -12.47 1.44 -18.59
CA ALA A 37 -11.62 0.28 -18.84
C ALA A 37 -10.13 0.62 -18.79
N ALA A 38 -9.73 1.77 -19.35
CA ALA A 38 -8.35 2.23 -19.31
C ALA A 38 -7.88 2.52 -17.87
N ILE A 39 -8.70 3.24 -17.08
CA ILE A 39 -8.40 3.52 -15.67
C ILE A 39 -8.28 2.22 -14.88
N TRP A 40 -9.18 1.26 -15.11
CA TRP A 40 -9.13 -0.04 -14.46
C TRP A 40 -7.82 -0.77 -14.72
N VAL A 41 -7.41 -0.89 -16.00
CA VAL A 41 -6.15 -1.55 -16.38
C VAL A 41 -4.94 -0.83 -15.78
N LEU A 42 -4.92 0.50 -15.81
CA LEU A 42 -3.83 1.30 -15.24
C LEU A 42 -3.73 1.13 -13.73
N TYR A 43 -4.86 1.11 -13.02
CA TYR A 43 -4.88 0.91 -11.58
C TYR A 43 -4.35 -0.48 -11.20
N GLU A 44 -4.83 -1.53 -11.85
CA GLU A 44 -4.39 -2.90 -11.56
C GLU A 44 -2.89 -3.06 -11.81
N THR A 45 -2.40 -2.49 -12.92
CA THR A 45 -0.97 -2.52 -13.27
C THR A 45 -0.13 -1.79 -12.22
N ALA A 46 -0.53 -0.57 -11.85
CA ALA A 46 0.20 0.24 -10.87
C ALA A 46 0.18 -0.41 -9.48
N PHE A 47 -0.91 -1.06 -9.10
CA PHE A 47 -1.03 -1.77 -7.83
C PHE A 47 -0.11 -2.99 -7.76
N GLU A 48 -0.08 -3.81 -8.81
CA GLU A 48 0.79 -4.98 -8.88
C GLU A 48 2.28 -4.60 -9.03
N GLU A 49 2.59 -3.54 -9.77
CA GLU A 49 3.95 -2.98 -9.82
C GLU A 49 4.39 -2.53 -8.42
N LYS A 50 3.52 -1.77 -7.71
CA LYS A 50 3.82 -1.32 -6.35
C LYS A 50 4.01 -2.49 -5.38
N ARG A 51 3.20 -3.54 -5.49
CA ARG A 51 3.33 -4.78 -4.72
C ARG A 51 4.70 -5.42 -4.95
N ASN A 52 5.07 -5.62 -6.21
CA ASN A 52 6.33 -6.27 -6.57
C ASN A 52 7.54 -5.45 -6.10
N ASP A 53 7.50 -4.13 -6.25
CA ASP A 53 8.53 -3.22 -5.74
C ASP A 53 8.71 -3.36 -4.23
N MET A 54 7.60 -3.45 -3.48
CA MET A 54 7.65 -3.66 -2.03
C MET A 54 8.29 -5.01 -1.68
N ILE A 55 7.92 -6.09 -2.36
CA ILE A 55 8.52 -7.42 -2.16
C ILE A 55 10.03 -7.37 -2.43
N HIS A 56 10.45 -6.82 -3.57
CA HIS A 56 11.85 -6.71 -3.93
C HIS A 56 12.64 -5.87 -2.92
N THR A 57 12.05 -4.78 -2.45
CA THR A 57 12.66 -3.91 -1.46
C THR A 57 12.80 -4.62 -0.12
N ALA A 58 11.74 -5.28 0.38
CA ALA A 58 11.77 -6.02 1.64
C ALA A 58 12.81 -7.15 1.60
N GLN A 59 12.88 -7.91 0.50
CA GLN A 59 13.90 -8.96 0.32
C GLN A 59 15.33 -8.40 0.26
N SER A 60 15.52 -7.27 -0.41
CA SER A 60 16.83 -6.61 -0.47
C SER A 60 17.27 -6.14 0.92
N GLN A 61 16.34 -5.58 1.69
CA GLN A 61 16.62 -5.14 3.06
C GLN A 61 16.91 -6.32 3.99
N ALA A 62 16.14 -7.42 3.89
CA ALA A 62 16.40 -8.63 4.67
C ALA A 62 17.81 -9.17 4.41
N ARG A 63 18.24 -9.25 3.14
CA ARG A 63 19.61 -9.69 2.80
C ARG A 63 20.69 -8.74 3.31
N LEU A 64 20.43 -7.43 3.30
CA LEU A 64 21.36 -6.45 3.88
C LEU A 64 21.47 -6.63 5.39
N MET A 65 20.34 -6.80 6.09
CA MET A 65 20.33 -7.07 7.53
C MET A 65 21.06 -8.37 7.87
N GLU A 66 20.88 -9.43 7.08
CA GLU A 66 21.63 -10.69 7.23
C GLU A 66 23.14 -10.50 7.04
N ALA A 67 23.56 -9.71 6.05
CA ALA A 67 24.96 -9.42 5.82
C ALA A 67 25.59 -8.65 7.00
N ILE A 68 24.87 -7.68 7.56
CA ILE A 68 25.30 -6.93 8.76
C ILE A 68 25.36 -7.87 9.97
N ALA A 69 24.34 -8.70 10.18
CA ALA A 69 24.30 -9.68 11.27
C ALA A 69 25.49 -10.64 11.22
N ASN A 70 25.81 -11.16 10.03
CA ASN A 70 26.95 -12.05 9.83
C ASN A 70 28.29 -11.34 10.10
N PHE A 71 28.40 -10.06 9.72
CA PHE A 71 29.59 -9.24 10.02
C PHE A 71 29.75 -9.02 11.52
N ASP A 72 28.68 -8.60 12.21
CA ASP A 72 28.70 -8.34 13.65
C ASP A 72 28.95 -9.61 14.46
N GLN A 73 28.45 -10.76 14.01
CA GLN A 73 28.73 -12.04 14.63
C GLN A 73 30.24 -12.35 14.65
N LEU A 74 30.96 -11.97 13.59
CA LEU A 74 32.40 -12.24 13.47
C LEU A 74 33.27 -11.18 14.14
N TYR A 75 32.86 -9.90 14.11
CA TYR A 75 33.72 -8.78 14.48
C TYR A 75 33.25 -7.94 15.67
N SER A 76 31.99 -8.06 16.09
CA SER A 76 31.36 -7.22 17.12
C SER A 76 31.08 -7.97 18.43
N SER A 77 31.85 -9.02 18.74
CA SER A 77 31.63 -9.89 19.91
C SER A 77 31.71 -9.17 21.27
N ASN A 78 32.39 -8.03 21.33
CA ASN A 78 32.52 -7.21 22.54
C ASN A 78 31.49 -6.07 22.64
N TYR A 79 30.50 -6.01 21.74
CA TYR A 79 29.48 -4.97 21.77
C TYR A 79 28.56 -5.12 23.00
N PRO A 80 28.24 -4.05 23.74
CA PRO A 80 27.31 -4.11 24.87
C PRO A 80 25.93 -4.63 24.46
N GLY A 81 25.48 -5.74 25.07
CA GLY A 81 24.22 -6.40 24.68
C GLY A 81 24.38 -7.46 23.58
N GLY A 82 25.60 -7.71 23.12
CA GLY A 82 25.93 -8.77 22.16
C GLY A 82 25.83 -8.33 20.69
N THR A 83 26.09 -9.27 19.79
CA THR A 83 26.18 -9.03 18.35
C THR A 83 24.82 -8.66 17.74
N GLU A 84 23.73 -9.25 18.24
CA GLU A 84 22.36 -8.90 17.83
C GLU A 84 22.04 -7.42 18.14
N ALA A 85 22.43 -6.94 19.33
CA ALA A 85 22.24 -5.54 19.70
C ALA A 85 23.06 -4.60 18.81
N ALA A 86 24.27 -5.00 18.41
CA ALA A 86 25.09 -4.24 17.46
C ALA A 86 24.43 -4.12 16.08
N THR A 87 23.83 -5.20 15.59
CA THR A 87 23.11 -5.19 14.32
C THR A 87 21.86 -4.33 14.39
N ILE A 88 21.04 -4.51 15.43
CA ILE A 88 19.81 -3.72 15.62
C ILE A 88 20.14 -2.23 15.76
N SER A 89 21.20 -1.86 16.49
CA SER A 89 21.59 -0.45 16.63
C SER A 89 21.96 0.15 15.28
N GLN A 90 22.75 -0.54 14.46
CA GLN A 90 23.14 -0.06 13.12
C GLN A 90 21.92 0.10 12.20
N ILE A 91 20.98 -0.85 12.23
CA ILE A 91 19.76 -0.75 11.43
C ILE A 91 18.91 0.44 11.92
N LYS A 92 18.80 0.65 13.23
CA LYS A 92 18.09 1.78 13.82
C LYS A 92 18.71 3.11 13.39
N ASP A 93 20.01 3.26 13.57
CA ASP A 93 20.75 4.47 13.20
C ASP A 93 20.59 4.78 11.70
N ALA A 94 20.64 3.76 10.84
CA ALA A 94 20.42 3.93 9.41
C ALA A 94 18.99 4.40 9.06
N HIS A 95 18.00 4.00 9.84
CA HIS A 95 16.59 4.35 9.60
C HIS A 95 16.18 5.66 10.27
N GLU A 96 16.84 6.12 11.34
CA GLU A 96 16.55 7.40 11.99
C GLU A 96 16.64 8.60 11.02
N ALA A 97 17.51 8.52 10.00
CA ALA A 97 17.65 9.54 8.98
C ALA A 97 16.57 9.51 7.87
N TYR A 98 15.73 8.47 7.81
CA TYR A 98 14.90 8.16 6.64
C TYR A 98 13.40 8.38 6.87
N LYS A 99 12.80 9.46 6.33
CA LYS A 99 11.41 9.92 6.57
C LYS A 99 10.23 8.96 6.23
N GLY A 100 10.48 7.73 5.76
CA GLY A 100 9.45 6.76 5.38
C GLY A 100 9.37 6.50 3.87
N LEU A 101 8.52 5.55 3.46
CA LEU A 101 8.38 5.11 2.07
C LEU A 101 7.30 5.92 1.33
N GLY A 102 7.71 7.01 0.68
CA GLY A 102 6.79 7.90 -0.02
C GLY A 102 5.84 8.63 0.94
N GLU A 103 4.63 8.93 0.49
CA GLU A 103 3.68 9.67 1.33
C GLU A 103 3.08 8.81 2.44
N THR A 104 2.73 7.54 2.15
CA THR A 104 1.92 6.69 3.04
C THR A 104 2.64 5.46 3.60
N GLY A 105 3.75 5.05 2.99
CA GLY A 105 4.45 3.82 3.36
C GLY A 105 5.39 3.99 4.55
N GLU A 106 5.67 2.87 5.21
CA GLU A 106 6.60 2.78 6.32
C GLU A 106 7.41 1.48 6.24
N PHE A 107 8.61 1.50 6.82
CA PHE A 107 9.33 0.28 7.16
C PHE A 107 9.11 -0.02 8.64
N THR A 108 8.83 -1.28 8.94
CA THR A 108 8.70 -1.74 10.32
C THR A 108 9.56 -2.98 10.51
N LEU A 109 10.13 -3.11 11.71
CA LEU A 109 10.83 -4.30 12.15
C LEU A 109 10.28 -4.66 13.52
N ALA A 110 10.01 -5.94 13.74
CA ALA A 110 9.51 -6.43 15.01
C ALA A 110 10.17 -7.76 15.36
N ARG A 111 10.02 -8.14 16.63
CA ARG A 111 10.36 -9.48 17.12
C ARG A 111 9.21 -10.04 17.95
N VAL A 112 9.26 -11.34 18.18
CA VAL A 112 8.40 -12.01 19.16
C VAL A 112 9.09 -11.98 20.53
N GLU A 113 8.38 -11.50 21.54
CA GLU A 113 8.76 -11.58 22.95
C GLU A 113 7.61 -12.23 23.75
N GLY A 114 7.78 -13.49 24.14
CA GLY A 114 6.69 -14.29 24.69
C GLY A 114 5.55 -14.42 23.66
N ASP A 115 4.33 -14.04 24.05
CA ASP A 115 3.15 -14.10 23.18
C ASP A 115 2.84 -12.74 22.52
N ARG A 116 3.85 -11.89 22.35
CA ARG A 116 3.68 -10.53 21.84
C ARG A 116 4.62 -10.19 20.71
N ILE A 117 4.10 -9.42 19.77
CA ILE A 117 4.82 -8.74 18.70
C ILE A 117 5.30 -7.39 19.25
N VAL A 118 6.63 -7.25 19.38
CA VAL A 118 7.28 -6.03 19.86
C VAL A 118 7.99 -5.36 18.70
N PHE A 119 7.58 -4.14 18.37
CA PHE A 119 8.16 -3.38 17.27
C PHE A 119 9.45 -2.69 17.71
N ILE A 120 10.52 -2.95 16.96
CA ILE A 120 11.89 -2.45 17.19
C ILE A 120 12.12 -1.16 16.39
N LEU A 121 11.57 -1.06 15.18
CA LEU A 121 11.69 0.11 14.29
C LEU A 121 10.33 0.57 13.80
N LEU A 122 10.06 1.87 13.95
CA LEU A 122 8.92 2.59 13.35
C LEU A 122 9.36 4.01 12.96
N HIS A 123 8.82 4.53 11.86
CA HIS A 123 9.28 5.84 11.36
C HIS A 123 8.21 6.91 11.14
N ARG A 124 6.91 6.61 11.10
CA ARG A 124 5.95 7.61 10.57
C ARG A 124 5.26 8.49 11.61
N HIS A 125 5.20 8.11 12.88
CA HIS A 125 4.53 8.91 13.91
C HIS A 125 5.50 9.27 15.03
N LEU A 126 6.14 10.44 14.86
CA LEU A 126 7.02 11.10 15.84
C LEU A 126 6.32 11.42 17.18
N ASP A 127 5.01 11.22 17.29
CA ASP A 127 4.21 11.62 18.46
C ASP A 127 3.58 10.45 19.23
N LEU A 128 3.88 9.20 18.89
CA LEU A 128 3.36 8.06 19.64
C LEU A 128 4.52 7.27 20.22
N ASP A 129 4.49 7.10 21.55
CA ASP A 129 5.12 5.99 22.26
C ASP A 129 5.15 4.76 21.35
N GLN A 130 6.30 4.05 21.30
CA GLN A 130 6.43 2.78 20.59
C GLN A 130 5.09 2.02 20.67
N PRO A 131 4.46 1.66 19.53
CA PRO A 131 3.13 1.09 19.52
C PRO A 131 3.12 -0.07 20.49
N LYS A 132 2.08 -0.08 21.31
CA LYS A 132 1.92 -1.07 22.36
C LYS A 132 2.12 -2.46 21.74
N PRO A 133 2.90 -3.33 22.39
CA PRO A 133 3.05 -4.71 21.95
C PRO A 133 1.68 -5.32 21.61
N VAL A 134 1.61 -5.99 20.46
CA VAL A 134 0.38 -6.60 19.97
C VAL A 134 0.41 -8.08 20.33
N ASP A 135 -0.66 -8.60 20.93
CA ASP A 135 -0.75 -10.04 21.20
C ASP A 135 -0.67 -10.83 19.89
N ILE A 136 0.13 -11.89 19.85
CA ILE A 136 0.40 -12.65 18.61
C ILE A 136 -0.86 -13.30 18.03
N ASP A 137 -1.85 -13.60 18.86
CA ASP A 137 -3.15 -14.15 18.43
C ASP A 137 -4.18 -13.08 18.03
N SER A 138 -3.83 -11.79 18.15
CA SER A 138 -4.71 -10.68 17.76
C SER A 138 -4.96 -10.66 16.25
N LYS A 139 -6.07 -10.03 15.83
CA LYS A 139 -6.33 -9.75 14.42
C LYS A 139 -5.49 -8.59 13.87
N LEU A 140 -4.88 -7.80 14.74
CA LEU A 140 -3.99 -6.69 14.37
C LEU A 140 -2.63 -7.20 13.89
N ALA A 141 -1.88 -6.32 13.21
CA ALA A 141 -0.52 -6.59 12.74
C ALA A 141 -0.41 -7.89 11.92
N GLU A 142 -1.42 -8.20 11.12
CA GLU A 142 -1.48 -9.42 10.31
C GLU A 142 -0.27 -9.59 9.38
N PRO A 143 0.18 -8.57 8.62
CA PRO A 143 1.39 -8.70 7.82
C PRO A 143 2.63 -9.06 8.66
N MET A 144 2.81 -8.39 9.80
CA MET A 144 3.98 -8.62 10.66
C MET A 144 3.93 -10.01 11.31
N ARG A 145 2.75 -10.48 11.71
CA ARG A 145 2.57 -11.84 12.20
C ARG A 145 2.93 -12.88 11.15
N HIS A 146 2.56 -12.66 9.89
CA HIS A 146 2.96 -13.55 8.80
C HIS A 146 4.48 -13.59 8.62
N ALA A 147 5.13 -12.42 8.64
CA ALA A 147 6.59 -12.31 8.54
C ALA A 147 7.32 -12.99 9.73
N LEU A 148 6.83 -12.81 10.96
CA LEU A 148 7.40 -13.42 12.16
C LEU A 148 7.22 -14.95 12.19
N HIS A 149 6.24 -15.49 11.48
CA HIS A 149 6.11 -16.93 11.22
C HIS A 149 6.99 -17.44 10.06
N GLY A 150 7.85 -16.58 9.49
CA GLY A 150 8.77 -16.94 8.41
C GLY A 150 8.14 -16.95 7.02
N HIS A 151 6.92 -16.44 6.86
CA HIS A 151 6.33 -16.29 5.53
C HIS A 151 6.94 -15.07 4.83
N SER A 152 7.10 -15.19 3.51
CA SER A 152 7.51 -14.10 2.61
C SER A 152 6.45 -13.92 1.53
N GLY A 153 6.39 -12.74 0.92
CA GLY A 153 5.42 -12.43 -0.12
C GLY A 153 4.78 -11.08 0.13
N SER A 154 3.52 -10.91 -0.24
CA SER A 154 2.76 -9.71 0.07
C SER A 154 1.31 -10.04 0.38
N LEU A 155 0.66 -9.19 1.15
CA LEU A 155 -0.76 -9.32 1.45
C LEU A 155 -1.40 -7.95 1.72
N VAL A 156 -2.73 -7.90 1.62
CA VAL A 156 -3.52 -6.78 2.12
C VAL A 156 -4.15 -7.23 3.44
N GLY A 157 -3.82 -6.56 4.53
CA GLY A 157 -4.20 -6.97 5.88
C GLY A 157 -4.16 -5.82 6.88
N LEU A 158 -4.62 -6.08 8.09
CA LEU A 158 -4.67 -5.05 9.15
C LEU A 158 -3.28 -4.82 9.74
N ASP A 159 -2.84 -3.56 9.74
CA ASP A 159 -1.62 -3.13 10.44
C ASP A 159 -1.82 -3.11 11.98
N TYR A 160 -0.80 -2.67 12.72
CA TYR A 160 -0.86 -2.53 14.17
C TYR A 160 -1.84 -1.44 14.65
N ARG A 161 -2.28 -0.54 13.75
CA ARG A 161 -3.31 0.48 14.00
C ARG A 161 -4.71 -0.01 13.63
N GLY A 162 -4.85 -1.20 13.06
CA GLY A 162 -6.12 -1.73 12.55
C GLY A 162 -6.54 -1.14 11.21
N VAL A 163 -5.61 -0.59 10.44
CA VAL A 163 -5.83 -0.05 9.10
C VAL A 163 -5.43 -1.09 8.05
N ALA A 164 -6.27 -1.27 7.02
CA ALA A 164 -5.93 -2.15 5.91
C ALA A 164 -4.78 -1.55 5.09
N VAL A 165 -3.68 -2.29 4.96
CA VAL A 165 -2.48 -1.88 4.22
C VAL A 165 -2.04 -2.97 3.26
N LEU A 166 -1.43 -2.57 2.14
CA LEU A 166 -0.59 -3.47 1.34
C LEU A 166 0.78 -3.57 2.03
N ALA A 167 1.22 -4.79 2.30
CA ALA A 167 2.50 -5.07 2.96
C ALA A 167 3.23 -6.22 2.26
N ALA A 168 4.56 -6.23 2.40
CA ALA A 168 5.46 -7.23 1.84
C ALA A 168 6.62 -7.55 2.79
#